data_AF-A0A177XWM5-F1
#
_entry.id   AF-A0A177XWM5-F1
#
_cell.length_a   1.000
_cell.length_b   1.000
_cell.length_c   1.000
_cell.angle_alpha   90.00
_cell.angle_beta   90.00
_cell.angle_gamma   90.00
#
_symmetry.space_group_name_H-M   'P 1'
#
loop_
_entity.id
_entity.type
_entity.pdbx_description
1 polymer ?
#
loop_
_entity_poly.entity_id
_entity_poly.type
_entity_poly.pdbx_seq_one_letter_code
_entity_poly.pdbx_strand_id
1 'polypeptide(L)'
;MNPLDIVILGVIGLSALISLVRGFAKEALSLVIWFGAFFIASQYYAKLAVYFTNIQDEMVRNGAAIAALFIATLVVGALVNYVISQLVQKTGLSGTDRVLGIVFGGLRGVLIVSAGLFFMDAFTSFPDSQWWKGSQLVPEFSRVIAPFFEHLQATSSFLSGAL
;
A
#
# COMPACT_ATOMS: atom_id res chain seq x y z
N MET A 1 14.92 -23.93 5.61
CA MET A 1 14.19 -22.70 5.23
C MET A 1 15.22 -21.68 4.81
N ASN A 2 15.05 -21.09 3.63
CA ASN A 2 16.01 -20.15 3.06
C ASN A 2 15.95 -18.81 3.83
N PRO A 3 17.03 -18.03 3.94
CA PRO A 3 16.98 -16.66 4.44
C PRO A 3 15.85 -15.81 3.85
N LEU A 4 15.54 -15.98 2.56
CA LEU A 4 14.42 -15.29 1.92
C LEU A 4 13.06 -15.69 2.50
N ASP A 5 12.84 -16.99 2.75
CA ASP A 5 11.59 -17.48 3.36
C ASP A 5 11.40 -16.90 4.76
N ILE A 6 12.49 -16.78 5.53
CA ILE A 6 12.49 -16.20 6.87
C ILE A 6 12.12 -14.71 6.80
N VAL A 7 12.65 -13.96 5.83
CA VAL A 7 12.30 -12.55 5.62
C VAL A 7 10.83 -12.41 5.22
N ILE A 8 10.33 -13.24 4.31
CA ILE A 8 8.92 -13.24 3.88
C ILE A 8 8.00 -13.45 5.07
N LEU A 9 8.23 -14.51 5.85
CA LEU A 9 7.44 -14.80 7.05
C LEU A 9 7.60 -13.70 8.11
N GLY A 10 8.79 -13.13 8.24
CA GLY A 10 9.07 -12.01 9.12
C GLY A 10 8.23 -10.77 8.79
N VAL A 11 8.14 -10.39 7.51
CA VAL A 11 7.33 -9.24 7.06
C VAL A 11 5.84 -9.50 7.27
N ILE A 12 5.36 -10.70 6.93
CA ILE A 12 3.94 -11.06 7.11
C ILE A 12 3.59 -11.09 8.59
N GLY A 13 4.42 -11.76 9.41
CA GLY A 13 4.25 -11.85 10.85
C GLY A 13 4.30 -10.48 11.52
N LEU A 14 5.28 -9.64 11.18
CA LEU A 14 5.38 -8.28 11.69
C LEU A 14 4.17 -7.44 11.29
N SER A 15 3.73 -7.52 10.03
CA SER A 15 2.54 -6.81 9.57
C SER A 15 1.28 -7.24 10.33
N ALA A 16 1.11 -8.54 10.59
CA ALA A 16 0.02 -9.08 11.39
C ALA A 16 0.10 -8.62 12.86
N LEU A 17 1.29 -8.61 13.47
CA LEU A 17 1.52 -8.14 14.84
C LEU A 17 1.25 -6.64 14.99
N ILE A 18 1.71 -5.82 14.04
CA ILE A 18 1.42 -4.38 14.03
C ILE A 18 -0.10 -4.16 13.95
N SER A 19 -0.80 -4.90 13.10
CA SER A 19 -2.25 -4.79 12.96
C SER A 19 -3.03 -5.37 14.14
N LEU A 20 -2.47 -6.33 14.89
CA LEU A 20 -3.02 -6.77 16.17
C LEU A 20 -3.01 -5.65 17.21
N VAL A 21 -1.96 -4.82 17.22
CA VAL A 21 -1.85 -3.69 18.16
C VAL A 21 -2.72 -2.51 17.71
N ARG A 22 -2.74 -2.22 16.40
CA ARG A 22 -3.48 -1.07 15.85
C ARG A 22 -4.99 -1.34 15.70
N GLY A 23 -5.38 -2.56 15.40
CA GLY A 23 -6.76 -2.94 15.12
C GLY A 23 -7.15 -2.78 13.64
N PHE A 24 -8.13 -3.58 13.19
CA PHE A 24 -8.61 -3.58 11.80
C PHE A 24 -9.18 -2.22 11.38
N ALA A 25 -10.05 -1.61 12.19
CA ALA A 25 -10.74 -0.38 11.85
C ALA A 25 -9.75 0.75 11.50
N LYS A 26 -8.68 0.90 12.30
CA LYS A 26 -7.62 1.88 12.03
C LYS A 26 -6.93 1.64 10.71
N GLU A 27 -6.65 0.38 10.42
CA GLU A 27 -5.86 -0.02 9.27
C GLU A 27 -6.68 0.10 7.98
N ALA A 28 -7.92 -0.39 7.98
CA ALA A 28 -8.84 -0.29 6.87
C ALA A 28 -9.18 1.18 6.56
N LEU A 29 -9.52 1.97 7.58
CA LEU A 29 -9.84 3.38 7.37
C LEU A 29 -8.62 4.17 6.89
N SER A 30 -7.43 3.86 7.39
CA SER A 30 -6.19 4.47 6.90
C SER A 30 -5.99 4.21 5.40
N LEU A 31 -6.24 3.00 4.90
CA LEU A 31 -6.15 2.73 3.47
C LEU A 31 -7.19 3.53 2.67
N VAL A 32 -8.44 3.55 3.14
CA VAL A 32 -9.52 4.32 2.49
C VAL A 32 -9.18 5.82 2.43
N ILE A 33 -8.64 6.37 3.51
CA ILE A 33 -8.21 7.77 3.58
C ILE A 33 -7.08 8.05 2.58
N TRP A 34 -6.10 7.16 2.47
CA TRP A 34 -5.01 7.30 1.50
C TRP A 34 -5.52 7.27 0.06
N PHE A 35 -6.38 6.30 -0.30
CA PHE A 35 -7.01 6.26 -1.63
C PHE A 35 -7.87 7.50 -1.88
N GLY A 36 -8.66 7.93 -0.90
CA GLY A 36 -9.47 9.14 -0.97
C GLY A 36 -8.62 10.40 -1.16
N ALA A 37 -7.47 10.50 -0.47
CA ALA A 37 -6.55 11.62 -0.61
C ALA A 37 -5.94 11.69 -2.01
N PHE A 38 -5.51 10.56 -2.57
CA PHE A 38 -5.04 10.50 -3.96
C PHE A 38 -6.15 10.89 -4.95
N PHE A 39 -7.36 10.34 -4.78
CA PHE A 39 -8.50 10.64 -5.64
C PHE A 39 -8.88 12.12 -5.60
N ILE A 40 -9.01 12.70 -4.39
CA ILE A 40 -9.34 14.11 -4.22
C ILE A 40 -8.23 15.01 -4.78
N ALA A 41 -6.97 14.73 -4.47
CA ALA A 41 -5.87 15.53 -4.99
C ALA A 41 -5.81 15.46 -6.53
N SER A 42 -5.93 14.27 -7.13
CA SER A 42 -5.91 14.08 -8.58
C SER A 42 -7.07 14.76 -9.29
N GLN A 43 -8.28 14.75 -8.70
CA GLN A 43 -9.47 15.30 -9.35
C GLN A 43 -9.63 16.81 -9.16
N TYR A 44 -9.16 17.35 -8.03
CA TYR A 44 -9.46 18.73 -7.62
C TYR A 44 -8.26 19.68 -7.64
N TYR A 45 -7.02 19.21 -7.88
CA TYR A 45 -5.83 20.09 -7.85
C TYR A 45 -5.96 21.31 -8.76
N ALA A 46 -6.48 21.14 -9.98
CA ALA A 46 -6.59 22.23 -10.94
C ALA A 46 -7.51 23.36 -10.42
N LYS A 47 -8.56 23.00 -9.66
CA LYS A 47 -9.46 23.99 -9.04
C LYS A 47 -8.78 24.75 -7.90
N LEU A 48 -7.93 24.08 -7.12
CA LEU A 48 -7.19 24.73 -6.05
C LEU A 48 -6.00 25.57 -6.58
N ALA A 49 -5.34 25.11 -7.65
CA ALA A 49 -4.18 25.75 -8.24
C ALA A 49 -4.45 27.20 -8.69
N VAL A 50 -5.68 27.53 -9.09
CA VAL A 50 -6.08 28.89 -9.49
C VAL A 50 -5.88 29.91 -8.36
N TYR A 51 -5.99 29.49 -7.10
CA TYR A 51 -5.79 30.37 -5.95
C TYR A 51 -4.31 30.62 -5.63
N PHE A 52 -3.38 29.88 -6.24
CA PHE A 52 -1.94 30.01 -6.01
C PHE A 52 -1.31 30.99 -7.01
N THR A 53 -1.83 32.21 -7.02
CA THR A 53 -1.46 33.26 -7.99
C THR A 53 -0.02 33.74 -7.88
N ASN A 54 0.60 33.58 -6.71
CA ASN A 54 2.00 33.96 -6.46
C ASN A 54 3.01 32.97 -7.06
N ILE A 55 2.57 31.79 -7.51
CA ILE A 55 3.43 30.79 -8.13
C ILE A 55 3.31 30.89 -9.65
N GLN A 56 4.37 31.37 -10.30
CA GLN A 56 4.39 31.56 -11.76
C GLN A 56 4.59 30.26 -12.52
N ASP A 57 5.42 29.36 -12.00
CA ASP A 57 5.68 28.06 -12.61
C ASP A 57 4.47 27.13 -12.45
N GLU A 58 3.91 26.67 -13.58
CA GLU A 58 2.70 25.86 -13.60
C GLU A 58 2.89 24.49 -12.95
N MET A 59 4.05 23.86 -13.15
CA MET A 59 4.36 22.55 -12.59
C MET A 59 4.45 22.65 -11.06
N VAL A 60 5.13 23.67 -10.55
CA VAL A 60 5.24 23.94 -9.10
C VAL A 60 3.87 24.30 -8.52
N ARG A 61 3.07 25.11 -9.22
CA ARG A 61 1.73 25.52 -8.76
C ARG A 61 0.79 24.33 -8.64
N ASN A 62 0.74 23.48 -9.66
CA ASN A 62 -0.09 22.27 -9.65
C ASN A 62 0.41 21.28 -8.59
N GLY A 63 1.73 21.07 -8.48
CA GLY A 63 2.33 20.24 -7.46
C GLY A 63 1.99 20.70 -6.04
N ALA A 64 2.05 22.01 -5.78
CA ALA A 64 1.64 22.58 -4.50
C ALA A 64 0.15 22.35 -4.21
N ALA A 65 -0.71 22.49 -5.22
CA ALA A 65 -2.16 22.28 -5.04
C ALA A 65 -2.50 20.81 -4.75
N ILE A 66 -1.84 19.88 -5.45
CA ILE A 66 -1.92 18.44 -5.18
C ILE A 66 -1.50 18.18 -3.73
N ALA A 67 -0.32 18.66 -3.33
CA ALA A 67 0.20 18.46 -1.98
C ALA A 67 -0.74 19.04 -0.90
N ALA A 68 -1.27 20.24 -1.11
CA ALA A 68 -2.19 20.88 -0.19
C ALA A 68 -3.49 20.07 -0.01
N LEU A 69 -4.13 19.65 -1.10
CA LEU A 69 -5.34 18.82 -1.05
C LEU A 69 -5.07 17.46 -0.42
N PHE A 70 -3.96 16.84 -0.78
CA PHE A 70 -3.57 15.54 -0.28
C PHE A 70 -3.37 15.59 1.25
N ILE A 71 -2.55 16.52 1.74
CA ILE A 71 -2.30 16.72 3.17
C ILE A 71 -3.59 17.08 3.90
N ALA A 72 -4.37 18.03 3.39
CA ALA A 72 -5.63 18.43 4.01
C ALA A 72 -6.59 17.23 4.16
N THR A 73 -6.71 16.40 3.12
CA THR A 73 -7.54 15.19 3.14
C THR A 73 -7.00 14.18 4.16
N LEU A 74 -5.69 13.97 4.23
CA LEU A 74 -5.09 13.09 5.24
C LEU A 74 -5.35 13.58 6.66
N VAL A 75 -5.25 14.89 6.92
CA VAL A 75 -5.53 15.46 8.25
C VAL A 75 -6.98 15.24 8.64
N VAL A 76 -7.93 15.57 7.76
CA VAL A 76 -9.37 15.35 8.02
C VAL A 76 -9.65 13.86 8.21
N GLY A 77 -9.11 13.01 7.34
CA GLY A 77 -9.23 11.56 7.45
C GLY A 77 -8.67 11.02 8.77
N ALA A 78 -7.51 11.52 9.22
CA ALA A 78 -6.91 11.11 10.49
C ALA A 78 -7.81 11.45 11.69
N LEU A 79 -8.49 12.60 11.67
CA LEU A 79 -9.47 12.97 12.70
C LEU A 79 -10.67 12.00 12.69
N VAL A 80 -11.21 11.69 11.50
CA VAL A 80 -12.29 10.70 11.37
C VAL A 80 -11.84 9.34 11.90
N ASN A 81 -10.63 8.91 11.53
CA ASN A 81 -10.04 7.65 12.00
C ASN A 81 -9.91 7.61 13.52
N TYR A 82 -9.46 8.71 14.13
CA TYR A 82 -9.38 8.82 15.58
C TYR A 82 -10.75 8.64 16.24
N VAL A 83 -11.79 9.31 15.73
CA VAL A 83 -13.16 9.20 16.27
C VAL A 83 -13.69 7.78 16.14
N ILE A 84 -13.59 7.16 14.95
CA ILE A 84 -14.03 5.78 14.73
C ILE A 84 -13.29 4.82 15.66
N SER A 85 -11.98 5.00 15.82
CA SER A 85 -11.17 4.19 16.73
C SER A 85 -11.62 4.28 18.18
N GLN A 86 -12.06 5.47 18.61
CA GLN A 86 -12.60 5.66 19.96
C GLN A 86 -13.96 4.97 20.11
N LEU A 87 -14.81 5.01 19.08
CA LEU A 87 -16.10 4.31 19.11
C LEU A 87 -15.92 2.79 19.23
N VAL A 88 -15.02 2.19 18.45
CA VAL A 88 -14.72 0.74 18.54
C VAL A 88 -14.21 0.33 19.91
N GLN A 89 -13.39 1.18 20.55
CA GLN A 89 -12.92 0.93 21.91
C GLN A 89 -14.07 1.01 22.93
N LYS A 90 -15.00 1.95 22.76
CA LYS A 90 -16.13 2.14 23.67
C LYS A 90 -17.24 1.11 23.52
N THR A 91 -17.41 0.50 22.36
CA THR A 91 -18.41 -0.57 22.16
C THR A 91 -17.99 -1.92 22.76
N GLY A 92 -16.77 -2.03 23.28
CA GLY A 92 -16.23 -3.30 23.80
C GLY A 92 -15.81 -4.29 22.71
N LEU A 93 -15.92 -3.91 21.43
CA LEU A 93 -15.55 -4.76 20.28
C LEU A 93 -14.04 -4.75 19.96
N SER A 94 -13.22 -4.19 20.85
CA SER A 94 -11.78 -4.07 20.66
C SER A 94 -11.08 -5.43 20.48
N GLY A 95 -11.58 -6.50 21.10
CA GLY A 95 -11.05 -7.85 20.89
C GLY A 95 -11.25 -8.33 19.44
N THR A 96 -12.48 -8.23 18.94
CA THR A 96 -12.82 -8.62 17.56
C THR A 96 -12.07 -7.76 16.54
N ASP A 97 -11.98 -6.45 16.76
CA ASP A 97 -11.23 -5.53 15.92
C ASP A 97 -9.75 -5.91 15.78
N ARG A 98 -9.12 -6.36 16.87
CA ARG A 98 -7.73 -6.83 16.85
C ARG A 98 -7.56 -8.17 16.11
N VAL A 99 -8.49 -9.11 16.29
CA VAL A 99 -8.45 -10.40 15.57
C VAL A 99 -8.62 -10.20 14.08
N LEU A 100 -9.58 -9.38 13.66
CA LEU A 100 -9.72 -8.97 12.25
C LEU A 100 -8.47 -8.23 11.77
N GLY A 101 -7.83 -7.47 12.66
CA GLY A 101 -6.56 -6.79 12.41
C GLY A 101 -5.46 -7.76 12.02
N ILE A 102 -5.34 -8.92 12.68
CA ILE A 102 -4.36 -9.95 12.31
C ILE A 102 -4.58 -10.43 10.87
N VAL A 103 -5.82 -10.77 10.50
CA VAL A 103 -6.15 -11.26 9.15
C VAL A 103 -5.81 -10.19 8.12
N PHE A 104 -6.25 -8.96 8.36
CA PHE A 104 -5.97 -7.83 7.48
C PHE A 104 -4.48 -7.51 7.38
N GLY A 105 -3.75 -7.53 8.50
CA GLY A 105 -2.31 -7.33 8.56
C GLY A 105 -1.55 -8.44 7.83
N GLY A 106 -2.00 -9.69 7.95
CA GLY A 106 -1.46 -10.81 7.20
C GLY A 106 -1.65 -10.64 5.70
N LEU A 107 -2.86 -10.31 5.25
CA LEU A 107 -3.15 -10.01 3.85
C LEU A 107 -2.30 -8.84 3.33
N ARG A 108 -2.19 -7.75 4.09
CA ARG A 108 -1.30 -6.63 3.74
C ARG A 108 0.16 -7.09 3.64
N GLY A 109 0.62 -7.90 4.59
CA GLY A 109 1.98 -8.44 4.58
C GLY A 109 2.25 -9.27 3.32
N VAL A 110 1.29 -10.11 2.93
CA VAL A 110 1.33 -10.87 1.67
C VAL A 110 1.41 -9.91 0.48
N LEU A 111 0.56 -8.88 0.42
CA LEU A 111 0.61 -7.88 -0.67
C LEU A 111 1.94 -7.13 -0.73
N ILE A 112 2.51 -6.74 0.42
CA ILE A 112 3.82 -6.07 0.48
C ILE A 112 4.93 -6.98 -0.04
N VAL A 113 4.95 -8.25 0.40
CA VAL A 113 5.93 -9.24 -0.08
C VAL A 113 5.74 -9.47 -1.57
N SER A 114 4.51 -9.64 -2.05
CA SER A 114 4.21 -9.83 -3.47
C SER A 114 4.73 -8.67 -4.30
N ALA A 115 4.47 -7.43 -3.89
CA ALA A 115 4.96 -6.24 -4.58
C ALA A 115 6.50 -6.17 -4.57
N GLY A 116 7.15 -6.54 -3.46
CA GLY A 116 8.60 -6.56 -3.35
C GLY A 116 9.25 -7.62 -4.26
N LEU A 117 8.74 -8.85 -4.22
CA LEU A 117 9.21 -9.93 -5.10
C LEU A 117 8.97 -9.58 -6.57
N PHE A 118 7.80 -9.02 -6.89
CA PHE A 118 7.51 -8.51 -8.23
C PHE A 118 8.53 -7.47 -8.70
N PHE A 119 8.83 -6.48 -7.87
CA PHE A 119 9.80 -5.45 -8.21
C PHE A 119 11.21 -6.05 -8.42
N MET A 120 11.60 -7.02 -7.59
CA MET A 120 12.88 -7.71 -7.73
C MET A 120 12.93 -8.54 -9.01
N ASP A 121 11.87 -9.27 -9.36
CA ASP A 121 11.80 -10.07 -10.58
C ASP A 121 11.80 -9.19 -11.84
N ALA A 122 10.99 -8.12 -11.85
CA ALA A 122 10.83 -7.26 -13.02
C ALA A 122 12.02 -6.33 -13.29
N PHE A 123 12.74 -5.89 -12.25
CA PHE A 123 13.79 -4.87 -12.38
C PHE A 123 15.20 -5.35 -12.02
N THR A 124 15.39 -6.62 -11.61
CA THR A 124 16.71 -7.15 -11.23
C THR A 124 16.96 -8.58 -11.69
N SER A 125 18.22 -9.00 -11.80
CA SER A 125 18.61 -10.39 -12.09
C SER A 125 18.65 -11.30 -10.85
N PHE A 126 17.97 -10.93 -9.76
CA PHE A 126 17.88 -11.76 -8.56
C PHE A 126 17.22 -13.13 -8.73
N PRO A 127 16.31 -13.35 -9.69
CA PRO A 127 15.75 -14.69 -9.95
C PRO A 127 16.81 -15.77 -10.22
N ASP A 128 18.00 -15.39 -10.70
CA ASP A 128 19.08 -16.33 -11.00
C ASP A 128 19.92 -16.76 -9.79
N SER A 129 19.76 -16.07 -8.66
CA SER A 129 20.54 -16.31 -7.46
C SER A 129 20.15 -17.61 -6.73
N GLN A 130 21.11 -18.20 -6.02
CA GLN A 130 20.91 -19.44 -5.25
C GLN A 130 19.87 -19.27 -4.12
N TRP A 131 19.80 -18.09 -3.50
CA TRP A 131 18.85 -17.82 -2.43
C TRP A 131 17.42 -17.60 -2.95
N TRP A 132 17.24 -17.17 -4.20
CA TRP A 132 15.93 -17.13 -4.85
C TRP A 132 15.45 -18.52 -5.24
N LYS A 133 16.27 -19.28 -5.98
CA LYS A 133 15.93 -20.64 -6.46
C LYS A 133 15.70 -21.64 -5.32
N GLY A 134 16.38 -21.45 -4.18
CA GLY A 134 16.21 -22.29 -3.00
C GLY A 134 15.05 -21.90 -2.07
N SER A 135 14.23 -20.89 -2.42
CA SER A 135 13.08 -20.48 -1.60
C SER A 135 11.87 -21.36 -1.86
N GLN A 136 11.17 -21.75 -0.79
CA GLN A 136 9.93 -22.52 -0.90
C GLN A 136 8.71 -21.61 -1.09
N LEU A 137 8.78 -20.37 -0.60
CA LEU A 137 7.65 -19.45 -0.63
C LEU A 137 7.57 -18.65 -1.95
N VAL A 138 8.72 -18.34 -2.57
CA VAL A 138 8.72 -17.58 -3.83
C VAL A 138 7.83 -18.20 -4.91
N PRO A 139 7.89 -19.52 -5.21
CA PRO A 139 7.03 -20.13 -6.23
C PRO A 139 5.53 -19.99 -5.95
N GLU A 140 5.12 -20.08 -4.68
CA GLU A 140 3.71 -19.94 -4.28
C GLU A 140 3.21 -18.51 -4.46
N PHE A 141 4.04 -17.51 -4.14
CA PHE A 141 3.74 -16.11 -4.40
C PHE A 141 3.71 -15.81 -5.90
N SER A 142 4.65 -16.35 -6.67
CA SER A 142 4.70 -16.20 -8.13
C SER A 142 3.44 -16.75 -8.81
N ARG A 143 2.83 -17.83 -8.33
CA ARG A 143 1.53 -18.32 -8.86
C ARG A 143 0.39 -17.32 -8.70
N VAL A 144 0.39 -16.56 -7.60
CA VAL A 144 -0.63 -15.54 -7.33
C VAL A 144 -0.36 -14.26 -8.13
N ILE A 145 0.92 -13.92 -8.34
CA ILE A 145 1.36 -12.69 -9.01
C ILE A 145 1.35 -12.84 -10.54
N ALA A 146 1.64 -14.03 -11.08
CA ALA A 146 1.78 -14.26 -12.52
C ALA A 146 0.53 -13.87 -13.35
N PRO A 147 -0.72 -14.22 -12.94
CA PRO A 147 -1.92 -13.80 -13.69
C PRO A 147 -2.10 -12.29 -13.72
N PHE A 148 -1.75 -11.60 -12.62
CA PHE A 148 -1.77 -10.15 -12.55
C PHE A 148 -0.69 -9.54 -13.45
N PHE A 149 0.47 -10.17 -13.53
CA PHE A 149 1.59 -9.73 -14.35
C PHE A 149 1.30 -9.81 -15.85
N GLU A 150 0.74 -10.93 -16.32
CA GLU A 150 0.31 -11.06 -17.72
C GLU A 150 -0.70 -9.97 -18.09
N HIS A 151 -1.63 -9.65 -17.17
CA HIS A 151 -2.61 -8.60 -17.38
C HIS A 151 -1.97 -7.20 -17.43
N LEU A 152 -0.96 -6.94 -16.59
CA LEU A 152 -0.23 -5.68 -16.62
C LEU A 152 0.62 -5.54 -17.88
N GLN A 153 1.31 -6.59 -18.32
CA GLN A 153 2.06 -6.58 -19.58
C GLN A 153 1.14 -6.36 -20.79
N ALA A 154 -0.01 -7.04 -20.84
CA ALA A 154 -0.97 -6.90 -21.92
C ALA A 154 -1.56 -5.48 -22.03
N THR A 155 -1.61 -4.74 -20.92
CA THR A 155 -2.22 -3.40 -20.86
C THR A 155 -1.17 -2.27 -20.91
N SER A 156 0.08 -2.54 -20.56
CA SER A 156 1.14 -1.51 -20.49
C SER A 156 2.11 -1.61 -21.67
N SER A 157 2.04 -0.64 -22.58
CA SER A 157 3.05 -0.45 -23.65
C SER A 157 4.46 -0.18 -23.09
N PHE A 158 4.57 0.18 -21.81
CA PHE A 158 5.82 0.40 -21.08
C PHE A 158 6.69 -0.86 -20.91
N LEU A 159 6.10 -2.05 -20.84
CA LEU A 159 6.85 -3.32 -20.69
C LEU A 159 7.12 -4.01 -22.02
N SER A 160 6.41 -3.64 -23.09
CA SER A 160 6.57 -4.23 -24.42
C SER A 160 7.87 -3.81 -25.14
N GLY A 161 8.55 -2.75 -24.68
CA GLY A 161 9.78 -2.22 -25.29
C GLY A 161 11.08 -2.51 -24.53
N ALA A 162 11.03 -3.29 -23.44
CA ALA A 162 12.18 -3.61 -22.59
C ALA A 162 12.81 -4.99 -22.88
N LEU A 163 12.30 -5.70 -23.89
CA LEU A 163 12.86 -6.93 -24.47
C LEU A 163 13.35 -6.66 -25.89
#